data_AF-A0A644W817-F1
#
_entry.id   AF-A0A644W817-F1
#
_cell.length_a   1.000
_cell.length_b   1.000
_cell.length_c   1.000
_cell.angle_alpha   90.00
_cell.angle_beta   90.00
_cell.angle_gamma   90.00
#
_symmetry.space_group_name_H-M   'P 1'
#
loop_
_entity.id
_entity.type
_entity.pdbx_description
1 polymer ?
#
loop_
_entity_poly.entity_id
_entity_poly.type
_entity_poly.pdbx_seq_one_letter_code
_entity_poly.pdbx_strand_id
1 'polypeptide(L)'
;MKIRFCICAFLISVLLLCSCACAGGTTNTVSAQSGSVIDSQEVLLTQALSESASGYSLGSALMTSTEGKRASVFYSPLGGAVFVELEDAAGNQWRLEVPENALPFGETITMELCESVKTDSVSGKQLAGVVFQPEGLQFTLPATLTVTGPAAEEETCVFYADGAGENLNFAVHEDTEKDIRISVSHFSGYIVYAPTGSSEIKEAQGLAAGAYAVVLDEVKALLKTPITAPPISEDYTFECEEKEGENASQSRNRALDAYIRSALDPEYALAGRLVGTGRQVAQLGGETDALYYAGLLLSRDLKKADKLIRTYRNDNEKLIPVMNLTFKIIKEMGAIGMDVPPGYMETFSEWMARAADEQLRKIRDEHDYKALGPAIALVKGSAVLASDFSASADFTRNYLEKLKKAMTFEVKFNISVYAGIAEQKMTLEGETEVNFLDENNKNSFTGTGTGEYLTYTHSGPGAAKIDFPNEYPVKIKFVDFSPCDSEKIKVQVDTIGAEQEVWYNPELDERSADEYSFVNFIAEKLFLDYQSESGGYVFEVPFQNKNLIMGKESFTKTDTIAYPEEGSAAGSISYLIEIRHTPK
;
A
#
# COMPACT_ATOMS: atom_id res chain seq x y z
N MET A 1 23.98 31.06 -29.63
CA MET A 1 24.39 29.86 -28.88
C MET A 1 23.20 29.42 -28.05
N LYS A 2 22.39 28.47 -28.55
CA LYS A 2 21.14 28.00 -27.93
C LYS A 2 21.34 26.54 -27.55
N ILE A 3 21.34 26.24 -26.25
CA ILE A 3 21.40 24.87 -25.75
C ILE A 3 19.96 24.43 -25.46
N ARG A 4 19.52 23.40 -26.18
CA ARG A 4 18.23 22.73 -26.02
C ARG A 4 18.33 21.75 -24.85
N PHE A 5 17.41 21.84 -23.91
CA PHE A 5 17.16 20.79 -22.92
C PHE A 5 16.31 19.70 -23.57
N CYS A 6 16.94 18.55 -23.84
CA CYS A 6 16.27 17.27 -24.06
C CYS A 6 16.32 16.49 -22.74
N ILE A 7 15.19 16.28 -22.08
CA ILE A 7 15.09 15.36 -20.95
C ILE A 7 13.88 14.44 -21.18
N CYS A 8 14.22 13.16 -21.39
CA CYS A 8 13.54 11.92 -21.01
C CYS A 8 12.05 11.72 -21.37
N ALA A 9 11.83 11.24 -22.60
CA ALA A 9 10.64 10.48 -23.01
C ALA A 9 11.04 9.02 -23.35
N PHE A 10 11.65 8.32 -22.39
CA PHE A 10 12.18 6.97 -22.59
C PHE A 10 11.89 6.10 -21.35
N LEU A 11 10.64 5.64 -21.18
CA LEU A 11 10.29 4.49 -20.32
C LEU A 11 8.82 3.99 -20.40
N ILE A 12 8.04 4.32 -21.44
CA ILE A 12 6.65 3.81 -21.61
C ILE A 12 6.41 3.35 -23.06
N SER A 13 7.30 2.55 -23.63
CA SER A 13 7.12 2.03 -25.01
C SER A 13 7.58 0.60 -25.24
N VAL A 14 7.80 -0.21 -24.19
CA VAL A 14 8.31 -1.59 -24.34
C VAL A 14 7.40 -2.68 -23.75
N LEU A 15 6.11 -2.40 -23.50
CA LEU A 15 5.19 -3.43 -22.96
C LEU A 15 3.87 -3.60 -23.75
N LEU A 16 3.76 -3.10 -24.98
CA LEU A 16 2.49 -3.11 -25.71
C LEU A 16 2.52 -3.53 -27.18
N LEU A 17 3.61 -4.13 -27.68
CA LEU A 17 3.65 -4.62 -29.07
C LEU A 17 4.50 -5.90 -29.18
N CYS A 18 3.92 -7.06 -28.85
CA CYS A 18 4.34 -8.34 -29.43
C CYS A 18 3.33 -9.46 -29.12
N SER A 19 2.17 -9.43 -29.78
CA SER A 19 1.30 -10.60 -29.91
C SER A 19 0.37 -10.44 -31.11
N CYS A 20 0.94 -10.59 -32.30
CA CYS A 20 0.20 -10.87 -33.53
C CYS A 20 1.14 -11.58 -34.52
N ALA A 21 1.12 -12.92 -34.51
CA ALA A 21 1.13 -13.75 -35.72
C ALA A 21 1.20 -15.26 -35.37
N CYS A 22 0.28 -16.01 -36.00
CA CYS A 22 0.30 -17.46 -36.25
C CYS A 22 -0.24 -18.41 -35.18
N ALA A 23 -1.55 -18.66 -35.20
CA ALA A 23 -2.12 -19.99 -35.49
C ALA A 23 -3.63 -19.83 -35.78
N GLY A 24 -4.08 -20.25 -36.96
CA GLY A 24 -5.49 -20.28 -37.33
C GLY A 24 -6.20 -21.41 -36.58
N GLY A 25 -6.61 -21.15 -35.34
CA GLY A 25 -7.63 -21.92 -34.64
C GLY A 25 -8.99 -21.29 -34.88
N THR A 26 -9.98 -22.09 -35.27
CA THR A 26 -11.39 -21.71 -35.28
C THR A 26 -11.76 -21.12 -33.92
N THR A 27 -11.99 -19.82 -33.86
CA THR A 27 -12.61 -19.18 -32.70
C THR A 27 -14.03 -19.71 -32.61
N ASN A 28 -14.25 -20.65 -31.70
CA ASN A 28 -15.60 -20.98 -31.24
C ASN A 28 -16.16 -19.72 -30.62
N THR A 29 -17.00 -19.01 -31.37
CA THR A 29 -17.85 -17.96 -30.87
C THR A 29 -18.59 -18.49 -29.65
N VAL A 30 -18.49 -17.77 -28.53
CA VAL A 30 -19.24 -17.99 -27.30
C VAL A 30 -20.67 -18.37 -27.68
N SER A 31 -21.07 -19.63 -27.43
CA SER A 31 -22.45 -20.05 -27.63
C SER A 31 -23.35 -19.09 -26.85
N ALA A 32 -24.11 -18.27 -27.56
CA ALA A 32 -24.93 -17.18 -27.03
C ALA A 32 -25.97 -17.64 -26.00
N GLN A 33 -26.24 -18.95 -25.89
CA GLN A 33 -27.23 -19.50 -24.97
C GLN A 33 -26.75 -19.52 -23.51
N SER A 34 -25.49 -19.84 -23.22
CA SER A 34 -25.04 -20.01 -21.82
C SER A 34 -24.77 -18.68 -21.12
N GLY A 35 -24.24 -17.70 -21.86
CA GLY A 35 -24.13 -16.31 -21.37
C GLY A 35 -25.50 -15.74 -20.99
N SER A 36 -26.53 -16.02 -21.80
CA SER A 36 -27.90 -15.58 -21.53
C SER A 36 -28.50 -16.15 -20.23
N VAL A 37 -28.10 -17.37 -19.84
CA VAL A 37 -28.55 -18.00 -18.59
C VAL A 37 -27.93 -17.30 -17.40
N ILE A 38 -26.61 -17.05 -17.43
CA ILE A 38 -25.94 -16.33 -16.35
C ILE A 38 -26.53 -14.93 -16.23
N ASP A 39 -26.71 -14.20 -17.33
CA ASP A 39 -27.29 -12.85 -17.36
C ASP A 39 -28.64 -12.74 -16.66
N SER A 40 -29.47 -13.79 -16.73
CA SER A 40 -30.77 -13.84 -16.08
C SER A 40 -30.76 -14.12 -14.56
N GLN A 41 -29.64 -14.62 -14.01
CA GLN A 41 -29.55 -14.95 -12.58
C GLN A 41 -29.39 -13.69 -11.72
N GLU A 42 -30.23 -13.57 -10.68
CA GLU A 42 -30.06 -12.57 -9.63
C GLU A 42 -29.05 -13.03 -8.58
N VAL A 43 -28.34 -12.07 -7.98
CA VAL A 43 -27.39 -12.30 -6.89
C VAL A 43 -28.05 -12.04 -5.55
N LEU A 44 -28.03 -13.04 -4.69
CA LEU A 44 -28.52 -12.97 -3.30
C LEU A 44 -27.35 -12.68 -2.35
N LEU A 45 -27.54 -11.72 -1.44
CA LEU A 45 -26.59 -11.47 -0.35
C LEU A 45 -26.94 -12.37 0.83
N THR A 46 -26.03 -13.26 1.23
CA THR A 46 -26.28 -14.26 2.28
C THR A 46 -25.14 -14.32 3.28
N GLN A 47 -25.45 -14.39 4.58
CA GLN A 47 -24.44 -14.52 5.65
C GLN A 47 -23.76 -15.90 5.72
N ALA A 48 -24.28 -16.89 5.00
CA ALA A 48 -23.65 -18.20 4.92
C ALA A 48 -22.34 -18.07 4.12
N LEU A 49 -21.21 -18.24 4.81
CA LEU A 49 -19.96 -18.55 4.15
C LEU A 49 -20.19 -19.86 3.37
N SER A 50 -19.82 -19.88 2.09
CA SER A 50 -19.81 -21.12 1.33
C SER A 50 -18.96 -22.12 2.10
N GLU A 51 -19.51 -23.28 2.47
CA GLU A 51 -18.66 -24.43 2.77
C GLU A 51 -17.78 -24.62 1.53
N SER A 52 -16.45 -24.69 1.71
CA SER A 52 -15.55 -24.99 0.60
C SER A 52 -16.06 -26.28 -0.03
N ALA A 53 -16.37 -26.25 -1.33
CA ALA A 53 -16.80 -27.45 -2.03
C ALA A 53 -15.80 -28.56 -1.70
N SER A 54 -16.24 -29.63 -1.04
CA SER A 54 -15.39 -30.78 -0.74
C SER A 54 -14.94 -31.34 -2.09
N GLY A 55 -13.74 -30.98 -2.51
CA GLY A 55 -13.29 -31.20 -3.87
C GLY A 55 -13.19 -32.69 -4.13
N TYR A 56 -13.75 -33.16 -5.25
CA TYR A 56 -13.32 -34.42 -5.84
C TYR A 56 -11.79 -34.43 -5.90
N SER A 57 -11.23 -35.45 -5.25
CA SER A 57 -9.80 -35.73 -5.18
C SER A 57 -9.49 -36.94 -6.04
N LEU A 58 -8.34 -36.93 -6.69
CA LEU A 58 -7.77 -38.06 -7.40
C LEU A 58 -7.37 -39.20 -6.46
N GLY A 59 -7.32 -38.96 -5.15
CA GLY A 59 -6.88 -39.90 -4.13
C GLY A 59 -5.93 -39.23 -3.13
N SER A 60 -5.12 -40.05 -2.47
CA SER A 60 -4.06 -39.59 -1.57
C SER A 60 -2.70 -40.02 -2.10
N ALA A 61 -1.69 -39.20 -1.85
CA ALA A 61 -0.30 -39.52 -2.06
C ALA A 61 0.42 -39.60 -0.70
N LEU A 62 1.03 -40.73 -0.39
CA LEU A 62 1.94 -40.80 0.75
C LEU A 62 3.26 -40.11 0.37
N MET A 63 3.47 -38.92 0.94
CA MET A 63 4.68 -38.12 0.78
C MET A 63 5.56 -38.30 2.01
N THR A 64 6.65 -39.06 1.89
CA THR A 64 7.57 -39.30 3.03
C THR A 64 8.72 -38.30 2.97
N SER A 65 8.79 -37.36 3.90
CA SER A 65 9.87 -36.37 3.95
C SER A 65 11.24 -37.01 4.18
N THR A 66 12.27 -36.51 3.50
CA THR A 66 13.66 -36.93 3.74
C THR A 66 14.25 -36.13 4.90
N GLU A 67 14.57 -36.77 6.02
CA GLU A 67 15.20 -36.11 7.16
C GLU A 67 16.50 -35.39 6.72
N GLY A 68 16.50 -34.06 6.78
CA GLY A 68 17.65 -33.21 6.47
C GLY A 68 17.75 -32.68 5.02
N LYS A 69 16.87 -33.06 4.08
CA LYS A 69 16.85 -32.47 2.72
C LYS A 69 15.79 -31.37 2.58
N ARG A 70 16.04 -30.27 3.27
CA ARG A 70 15.20 -29.05 3.20
C ARG A 70 16.06 -27.82 3.02
N ALA A 71 15.49 -26.81 2.40
CA ALA A 71 16.09 -25.48 2.28
C ALA A 71 15.06 -24.44 2.73
N SER A 72 15.54 -23.42 3.44
CA SER A 72 14.71 -22.35 3.96
C SER A 72 15.28 -20.99 3.58
N VAL A 73 14.41 -20.03 3.30
CA VAL A 73 14.76 -18.64 3.08
C VAL A 73 13.80 -17.74 3.85
N PHE A 74 14.32 -16.67 4.44
CA PHE A 74 13.46 -15.64 5.01
C PHE A 74 13.02 -14.70 3.89
N TYR A 75 11.71 -14.65 3.65
CA TYR A 75 11.08 -13.68 2.77
C TYR A 75 10.84 -12.38 3.53
N SER A 76 11.10 -11.23 2.89
CA SER A 76 10.69 -9.91 3.37
C SER A 76 9.91 -9.20 2.26
N PRO A 77 8.76 -8.58 2.56
CA PRO A 77 8.13 -7.63 1.64
C PRO A 77 9.15 -6.56 1.23
N LEU A 78 9.12 -6.14 -0.04
CA LEU A 78 10.06 -5.18 -0.63
C LEU A 78 11.56 -5.56 -0.56
N GLY A 79 11.90 -6.80 -0.16
CA GLY A 79 13.27 -7.30 -0.12
C GLY A 79 13.80 -7.79 -1.46
N GLY A 80 13.00 -7.68 -2.53
CA GLY A 80 13.21 -8.36 -3.82
C GLY A 80 12.67 -9.79 -3.82
N ALA A 81 12.83 -10.48 -4.95
CA ALA A 81 12.48 -11.89 -5.07
C ALA A 81 13.47 -12.78 -4.29
N VAL A 82 12.98 -13.88 -3.71
CA VAL A 82 13.80 -14.88 -3.02
C VAL A 82 13.67 -16.24 -3.69
N PHE A 83 14.69 -17.09 -3.50
CA PHE A 83 14.77 -18.40 -4.14
C PHE A 83 15.07 -19.48 -3.12
N VAL A 84 14.46 -20.66 -3.31
CA VAL A 84 14.78 -21.89 -2.57
C VAL A 84 15.10 -22.97 -3.59
N GLU A 85 16.26 -23.60 -3.48
CA GLU A 85 16.76 -24.59 -4.43
C GLU A 85 17.11 -25.91 -3.74
N LEU A 86 16.72 -27.04 -4.34
CA LEU A 86 17.03 -28.39 -3.88
C LEU A 86 17.29 -29.33 -5.07
N GLU A 87 18.13 -30.34 -4.86
CA GLU A 87 18.38 -31.42 -5.81
C GLU A 87 17.96 -32.76 -5.20
N ASP A 88 17.14 -33.51 -5.92
CA ASP A 88 16.73 -34.85 -5.48
C ASP A 88 17.73 -35.95 -5.87
N ALA A 89 17.53 -37.17 -5.38
CA ALA A 89 18.45 -38.28 -5.65
C ALA A 89 18.42 -38.76 -7.11
N ALA A 90 17.39 -38.41 -7.88
CA ALA A 90 17.28 -38.71 -9.30
C ALA A 90 17.92 -37.63 -10.19
N GLY A 91 18.40 -36.53 -9.60
CA GLY A 91 19.02 -35.41 -10.30
C GLY A 91 18.03 -34.36 -10.80
N ASN A 92 16.79 -34.35 -10.30
CA ASN A 92 15.88 -33.23 -10.57
C ASN A 92 16.25 -32.05 -9.67
N GLN A 93 16.30 -30.86 -10.27
CA GLN A 93 16.50 -29.59 -9.59
C GLN A 93 15.14 -28.92 -9.39
N TRP A 94 14.84 -28.59 -8.14
CA TRP A 94 13.63 -27.92 -7.71
C TRP A 94 13.98 -26.50 -7.30
N ARG A 95 13.33 -25.50 -7.89
CA ARG A 95 13.56 -24.09 -7.61
C ARG A 95 12.24 -23.38 -7.38
N LEU A 96 11.98 -22.96 -6.14
CA LEU A 96 10.88 -22.07 -5.83
C LEU A 96 11.36 -20.62 -5.92
N GLU A 97 10.78 -19.84 -6.81
CA GLU A 97 10.94 -18.39 -6.90
C GLU A 97 9.72 -17.71 -6.29
N VAL A 98 9.93 -16.96 -5.22
CA VAL A 98 8.88 -16.16 -4.57
C VAL A 98 9.12 -14.70 -4.96
N PRO A 99 8.23 -14.10 -5.79
CA PRO A 99 8.47 -12.76 -6.31
C PRO A 99 8.40 -11.70 -5.20
N GLU A 100 8.93 -10.51 -5.50
CA GLU A 100 8.74 -9.36 -4.63
C GLU A 100 7.25 -9.09 -4.42
N ASN A 101 6.86 -8.78 -3.18
CA ASN A 101 5.47 -8.54 -2.78
C ASN A 101 4.50 -9.74 -2.96
N ALA A 102 5.02 -10.97 -3.08
CA ALA A 102 4.23 -12.19 -2.99
C ALA A 102 3.52 -12.39 -1.64
N LEU A 103 4.10 -11.90 -0.54
CA LEU A 103 3.46 -11.90 0.78
C LEU A 103 3.47 -10.48 1.36
N PRO A 104 2.43 -10.09 2.12
CA PRO A 104 2.37 -8.77 2.75
C PRO A 104 3.20 -8.68 4.05
N PHE A 105 3.81 -9.78 4.50
CA PHE A 105 4.63 -9.85 5.72
C PHE A 105 5.85 -10.75 5.50
N GLY A 106 6.84 -10.59 6.38
CA GLY A 106 8.02 -11.46 6.35
C GLY A 106 7.70 -12.84 6.90
N GLU A 107 8.20 -13.89 6.25
CA GLU A 107 7.94 -15.29 6.61
C GLU A 107 9.13 -16.18 6.24
N THR A 108 9.40 -17.22 7.02
CA THR A 108 10.38 -18.25 6.66
C THR A 108 9.72 -19.26 5.74
N ILE A 109 10.11 -19.22 4.47
CA ILE A 109 9.67 -20.16 3.45
C ILE A 109 10.60 -21.36 3.47
N THR A 110 10.04 -22.56 3.60
CA THR A 110 10.80 -23.81 3.56
C THR A 110 10.27 -24.73 2.48
N MET A 111 11.17 -25.31 1.70
CA MET A 111 10.91 -26.40 0.76
C MET A 111 11.61 -27.66 1.29
N GLU A 112 10.92 -28.79 1.29
CA GLU A 112 11.44 -30.09 1.74
C GLU A 112 11.22 -31.15 0.68
N LEU A 113 12.25 -31.95 0.38
CA LEU A 113 12.16 -33.04 -0.59
C LEU A 113 11.50 -34.30 0.00
N CYS A 114 10.64 -34.92 -0.80
CA CYS A 114 10.09 -36.23 -0.51
C CYS A 114 11.09 -37.33 -0.88
N GLU A 115 11.41 -38.22 0.06
CA GLU A 115 12.27 -39.39 -0.18
C GLU A 115 11.59 -40.41 -1.08
N SER A 116 10.28 -40.58 -0.88
CA SER A 116 9.43 -41.39 -1.72
C SER A 116 8.03 -40.82 -1.78
N VAL A 117 7.43 -40.90 -2.96
CA VAL A 117 6.04 -40.56 -3.20
C VAL A 117 5.35 -41.82 -3.70
N LYS A 118 4.23 -42.18 -3.06
CA LYS A 118 3.36 -43.28 -3.50
C LYS A 118 1.94 -42.77 -3.63
N THR A 119 1.30 -43.05 -4.75
CA THR A 119 -0.11 -42.70 -4.98
C THR A 119 -0.85 -43.93 -5.50
N ASP A 120 -2.10 -44.05 -5.10
CA ASP A 120 -3.00 -45.08 -5.62
C ASP A 120 -3.62 -44.67 -6.98
N SER A 121 -3.38 -43.43 -7.42
CA SER A 121 -4.02 -42.83 -8.60
C SER A 121 -3.31 -43.14 -9.92
N VAL A 122 -2.00 -43.39 -9.90
CA VAL A 122 -1.21 -43.72 -11.10
C VAL A 122 -0.18 -44.81 -10.82
N SER A 123 0.00 -45.72 -11.76
CA SER A 123 1.11 -46.67 -11.76
C SER A 123 2.35 -46.04 -12.44
N GLY A 124 3.47 -46.00 -11.74
CA GLY A 124 4.74 -45.55 -12.33
C GLY A 124 5.89 -45.43 -11.34
N LYS A 125 7.11 -45.34 -11.89
CA LYS A 125 8.38 -45.43 -11.13
C LYS A 125 9.08 -44.09 -10.91
N GLN A 126 8.67 -43.03 -11.60
CA GLN A 126 9.26 -41.69 -11.47
C GLN A 126 8.23 -40.74 -10.86
N LEU A 127 8.12 -40.81 -9.54
CA LEU A 127 7.43 -39.82 -8.73
C LEU A 127 8.47 -39.13 -7.87
N ALA A 128 8.54 -37.81 -7.98
CA ALA A 128 9.35 -36.96 -7.13
C ALA A 128 8.48 -35.81 -6.64
N GLY A 129 8.75 -35.30 -5.44
CA GLY A 129 7.91 -34.26 -4.88
C GLY A 129 8.58 -33.43 -3.81
N VAL A 130 7.98 -32.27 -3.58
CA VAL A 130 8.37 -31.32 -2.55
C VAL A 130 7.15 -30.98 -1.69
N VAL A 131 7.38 -30.68 -0.41
CA VAL A 131 6.40 -30.10 0.50
C VAL A 131 6.87 -28.72 0.91
N PHE A 132 5.95 -27.75 0.94
CA PHE A 132 6.23 -26.41 1.40
C PHE A 132 5.75 -26.16 2.83
N GLN A 133 6.50 -25.36 3.58
CA GLN A 133 6.13 -24.89 4.92
C GLN A 133 6.31 -23.37 5.04
N PRO A 134 5.43 -22.67 5.78
CA PRO A 134 4.30 -23.20 6.55
C PRO A 134 3.12 -23.65 5.66
N GLU A 135 2.52 -24.80 5.97
CA GLU A 135 1.40 -25.36 5.20
C GLU A 135 0.23 -24.37 5.11
N GLY A 136 -0.38 -24.28 3.92
CA GLY A 136 -1.52 -23.41 3.67
C GLY A 136 -1.19 -21.92 3.53
N LEU A 137 0.08 -21.51 3.64
CA LEU A 137 0.51 -20.13 3.38
C LEU A 137 0.10 -19.73 1.96
N GLN A 138 -0.67 -18.65 1.83
CA GLN A 138 -1.16 -18.19 0.53
C GLN A 138 -0.39 -16.98 0.04
N PHE A 139 -0.11 -16.95 -1.26
CA PHE A 139 0.53 -15.82 -1.90
C PHE A 139 -0.46 -14.85 -2.52
N THR A 140 -0.20 -13.56 -2.37
CA THR A 140 -0.88 -12.48 -3.09
C THR A 140 -0.45 -12.44 -4.56
N LEU A 141 0.83 -12.72 -4.82
CA LEU A 141 1.38 -12.97 -6.16
C LEU A 141 1.93 -14.39 -6.19
N PRO A 142 1.43 -15.29 -7.05
CA PRO A 142 1.87 -16.68 -7.08
C PRO A 142 3.39 -16.80 -7.16
N ALA A 143 3.96 -17.71 -6.38
CA ALA A 143 5.33 -18.13 -6.55
C ALA A 143 5.43 -19.08 -7.76
N THR A 144 6.64 -19.23 -8.31
CA THR A 144 6.90 -20.15 -9.42
C THR A 144 7.78 -21.28 -8.92
N LEU A 145 7.27 -22.51 -8.94
CA LEU A 145 8.09 -23.71 -8.75
C LEU A 145 8.57 -24.21 -10.11
N THR A 146 9.88 -24.21 -10.33
CA THR A 146 10.51 -24.73 -11.55
C THR A 146 11.15 -26.07 -11.25
N VAL A 147 10.89 -27.06 -12.09
CA VAL A 147 11.51 -28.39 -12.04
C VAL A 147 12.30 -28.62 -13.32
N THR A 148 13.57 -28.98 -13.21
CA THR A 148 14.42 -29.37 -14.35
C THR A 148 15.09 -30.71 -14.05
N GLY A 149 15.44 -31.46 -15.09
CA GLY A 149 16.10 -32.77 -14.95
C GLY A 149 15.29 -33.89 -15.59
N PRO A 150 15.56 -35.16 -15.21
CA PRO A 150 14.94 -36.32 -15.84
C PRO A 150 13.42 -36.37 -15.78
N ALA A 151 12.79 -35.70 -14.81
CA ALA A 151 11.34 -35.65 -14.68
C ALA A 151 10.68 -34.52 -15.48
N ALA A 152 11.45 -33.67 -16.20
CA ALA A 152 10.94 -32.58 -17.00
C ALA A 152 10.75 -32.98 -18.47
N GLU A 153 9.83 -33.91 -18.74
CA GLU A 153 9.52 -34.42 -20.08
C GLU A 153 8.13 -33.93 -20.57
N GLU A 154 7.85 -34.00 -21.88
CA GLU A 154 6.65 -33.43 -22.52
C GLU A 154 5.32 -34.03 -22.00
N GLU A 155 5.32 -35.29 -21.57
CA GLU A 155 4.13 -36.01 -21.08
C GLU A 155 4.02 -36.00 -19.54
N THR A 156 4.79 -35.15 -18.87
CA THR A 156 4.82 -35.09 -17.42
C THR A 156 3.52 -34.51 -16.87
N CYS A 157 2.96 -35.17 -15.86
CA CYS A 157 1.84 -34.63 -15.09
C CYS A 157 2.37 -34.01 -13.79
N VAL A 158 1.76 -32.92 -13.37
CA VAL A 158 2.02 -32.33 -12.04
C VAL A 158 0.77 -32.45 -11.18
N PHE A 159 0.94 -33.00 -9.98
CA PHE A 159 -0.09 -33.02 -8.96
C PHE A 159 0.25 -32.05 -7.83
N TYR A 160 -0.79 -31.53 -7.18
CA TYR A 160 -0.68 -30.95 -5.85
C TYR A 160 -1.56 -31.74 -4.88
N ALA A 161 -1.15 -31.76 -3.62
CA ALA A 161 -1.86 -32.36 -2.49
C ALA A 161 -1.61 -31.46 -1.27
N ASP A 162 -2.42 -31.57 -0.21
CA ASP A 162 -2.09 -30.90 1.05
C ASP A 162 -0.82 -31.48 1.71
N GLY A 163 -0.38 -30.93 2.84
CA GLY A 163 0.84 -31.35 3.52
C GLY A 163 0.77 -32.79 4.07
N ALA A 164 -0.43 -33.33 4.26
CA ALA A 164 -0.66 -34.74 4.60
C ALA A 164 -0.67 -35.64 3.35
N GLY A 165 -0.65 -35.05 2.15
CA GLY A 165 -0.77 -35.75 0.89
C GLY A 165 -2.20 -36.17 0.55
N GLU A 166 -3.20 -35.62 1.25
CA GLU A 166 -4.61 -35.79 0.92
C GLU A 166 -5.02 -34.79 -0.18
N ASN A 167 -6.23 -34.97 -0.71
CA ASN A 167 -6.81 -34.06 -1.70
C ASN A 167 -5.99 -33.90 -2.99
N LEU A 168 -5.38 -34.99 -3.48
CA LEU A 168 -4.58 -34.99 -4.70
C LEU A 168 -5.37 -34.46 -5.90
N ASN A 169 -4.81 -33.51 -6.63
CA ASN A 169 -5.42 -32.88 -7.81
C ASN A 169 -4.33 -32.48 -8.83
N PHE A 170 -4.71 -32.21 -10.08
CA PHE A 170 -3.78 -31.71 -11.09
C PHE A 170 -3.42 -30.24 -10.85
N ALA A 171 -2.12 -29.93 -10.87
CA ALA A 171 -1.61 -28.57 -10.75
C ALA A 171 -1.56 -27.89 -12.12
N VAL A 172 -1.82 -26.59 -12.13
CA VAL A 172 -1.61 -25.75 -13.32
C VAL A 172 -0.10 -25.57 -13.53
N HIS A 173 0.40 -26.03 -14.67
CA HIS A 173 1.80 -25.89 -15.05
C HIS A 173 1.95 -25.51 -16.53
N GLU A 174 3.16 -25.12 -16.89
CA GLU A 174 3.64 -24.88 -18.25
C GLU A 174 4.88 -25.71 -18.48
N ASP A 175 4.90 -26.48 -19.57
CA ASP A 175 6.09 -27.22 -19.99
C ASP A 175 6.86 -26.46 -21.04
N THR A 176 8.18 -26.46 -20.90
CA THR A 176 9.11 -26.17 -21.97
C THR A 176 9.91 -27.43 -22.29
N GLU A 177 10.70 -27.43 -23.37
CA GLU A 177 11.54 -28.59 -23.73
C GLU A 177 12.51 -29.04 -22.61
N LYS A 178 12.71 -28.25 -21.54
CA LYS A 178 13.73 -28.50 -20.50
C LYS A 178 13.31 -28.16 -19.08
N ASP A 179 12.16 -27.50 -18.88
CA ASP A 179 11.68 -27.13 -17.55
C ASP A 179 10.16 -27.25 -17.45
N ILE A 180 9.69 -27.60 -16.24
CA ILE A 180 8.29 -27.57 -15.85
C ILE A 180 8.12 -26.39 -14.91
N ARG A 181 7.19 -25.48 -15.21
CA ARG A 181 6.91 -24.29 -14.40
C ARG A 181 5.52 -24.37 -13.81
N ILE A 182 5.45 -24.40 -12.50
CA ILE A 182 4.23 -24.59 -11.73
C ILE A 182 3.91 -23.30 -11.01
N SER A 183 2.67 -22.82 -11.15
CA SER A 183 2.18 -21.66 -10.41
C SER A 183 1.74 -22.09 -9.01
N VAL A 184 2.44 -21.60 -7.98
CA VAL A 184 2.21 -21.91 -6.58
C VAL A 184 1.45 -20.75 -5.94
N SER A 185 0.14 -20.91 -5.79
CA SER A 185 -0.74 -19.93 -5.14
C SER A 185 -0.79 -20.09 -3.62
N HIS A 186 -0.46 -21.28 -3.12
CA HIS A 186 -0.39 -21.58 -1.70
C HIS A 186 0.60 -22.72 -1.41
N PHE A 187 1.07 -22.83 -0.18
CA PHE A 187 1.95 -23.89 0.26
C PHE A 187 1.21 -25.19 0.50
N SER A 188 1.65 -26.21 -0.24
CA SER A 188 1.11 -27.55 -0.27
C SER A 188 2.23 -28.53 -0.66
N GLY A 189 1.90 -29.80 -0.83
CA GLY A 189 2.74 -30.77 -1.53
C GLY A 189 2.59 -30.65 -3.05
N TYR A 190 3.69 -30.81 -3.78
CA TYR A 190 3.72 -30.91 -5.24
C TYR A 190 4.46 -32.16 -5.67
N ILE A 191 3.92 -32.86 -6.65
CA ILE A 191 4.43 -34.15 -7.15
C ILE A 191 4.53 -34.07 -8.67
N VAL A 192 5.68 -34.43 -9.19
CA VAL A 192 5.93 -34.59 -10.63
C VAL A 192 5.86 -36.08 -10.96
N TYR A 193 5.10 -36.42 -12.00
CA TYR A 193 4.90 -37.77 -12.50
C TYR A 193 5.25 -37.84 -13.99
N ALA A 194 6.34 -38.51 -14.30
CA ALA A 194 6.78 -38.74 -15.68
C ALA A 194 6.43 -40.18 -16.10
N PRO A 195 5.42 -40.38 -16.98
CA PRO A 195 5.09 -41.70 -17.49
C PRO A 195 6.19 -42.21 -18.42
N THR A 196 6.61 -43.47 -18.23
CA THR A 196 7.76 -44.07 -18.94
C THR A 196 7.37 -44.96 -20.12
N GLY A 197 6.07 -45.15 -20.36
CA GLY A 197 5.59 -45.99 -21.45
C GLY A 197 4.10 -45.85 -21.74
N SER A 198 3.71 -46.36 -22.91
CA SER A 198 2.34 -46.23 -23.47
C SER A 198 1.19 -46.68 -22.56
N SER A 199 1.42 -47.60 -21.62
CA SER A 199 0.40 -48.00 -20.65
C SER A 199 0.19 -46.93 -19.57
N GLU A 200 1.27 -46.34 -19.06
CA GLU A 200 1.27 -45.29 -18.03
C GLU A 200 0.67 -44.00 -18.62
N ILE A 201 1.00 -43.67 -19.87
CA ILE A 201 0.41 -42.54 -20.60
C ILE A 201 -1.12 -42.70 -20.72
N LYS A 202 -1.61 -43.91 -21.07
CA LYS A 202 -3.05 -44.17 -21.17
C LYS A 202 -3.76 -44.11 -19.83
N GLU A 203 -3.09 -44.52 -18.76
CA GLU A 203 -3.61 -44.40 -17.39
C GLU A 203 -3.72 -42.92 -17.01
N ALA A 204 -2.68 -42.12 -17.25
CA ALA A 204 -2.69 -40.68 -17.04
C ALA A 204 -3.80 -39.98 -17.84
N GLN A 205 -3.97 -40.35 -19.13
CA GLN A 205 -5.07 -39.88 -19.97
C GLN A 205 -6.44 -40.21 -19.38
N GLY A 206 -6.63 -41.45 -18.93
CA GLY A 206 -7.88 -41.89 -18.30
C GLY A 206 -8.17 -41.14 -17.00
N LEU A 207 -7.14 -40.92 -16.18
CA LEU A 207 -7.25 -40.18 -14.93
C LEU A 207 -7.58 -38.70 -15.18
N ALA A 208 -6.88 -38.05 -16.10
CA ALA A 208 -7.11 -36.66 -16.48
C ALA A 208 -8.52 -36.46 -17.05
N ALA A 209 -8.95 -37.33 -17.97
CA ALA A 209 -10.28 -37.27 -18.56
C ALA A 209 -11.39 -37.52 -17.53
N GLY A 210 -11.20 -38.50 -16.64
CA GLY A 210 -12.14 -38.79 -15.56
C GLY A 210 -12.27 -37.62 -14.58
N ALA A 211 -11.14 -37.05 -14.15
CA ALA A 211 -11.13 -35.90 -13.26
C ALA A 211 -11.77 -34.67 -13.88
N TYR A 212 -11.44 -34.38 -15.14
CA TYR A 212 -12.06 -33.30 -15.89
C TYR A 212 -13.58 -33.48 -15.99
N ALA A 213 -14.06 -34.70 -16.29
CA ALA A 213 -15.49 -34.98 -16.39
C ALA A 213 -16.21 -34.74 -15.06
N VAL A 214 -15.63 -35.16 -13.93
CA VAL A 214 -16.21 -34.93 -12.60
C VAL A 214 -16.27 -33.44 -12.26
N VAL A 215 -15.16 -32.70 -12.43
CA VAL A 215 -15.15 -31.25 -12.18
C VAL A 215 -16.12 -30.54 -13.11
N LEU A 216 -16.21 -30.95 -14.38
CA LEU A 216 -17.16 -30.38 -15.32
C LEU A 216 -18.62 -30.61 -14.90
N ASP A 217 -18.94 -31.77 -14.34
CA ASP A 217 -20.27 -32.06 -13.81
C ASP A 217 -20.58 -31.22 -12.55
N GLU A 218 -19.61 -31.05 -11.65
CA GLU A 218 -19.72 -30.13 -10.51
C GLU A 218 -19.98 -28.69 -10.96
N VAL A 219 -19.24 -28.22 -11.97
CA VAL A 219 -19.41 -26.88 -12.56
C VAL A 219 -20.78 -26.74 -13.20
N LYS A 220 -21.22 -27.70 -14.01
CA LYS A 220 -22.55 -27.70 -14.61
C LYS A 220 -23.67 -27.74 -13.56
N ALA A 221 -23.43 -28.38 -12.42
CA ALA A 221 -24.36 -28.36 -11.30
C ALA A 221 -24.40 -26.97 -10.64
N LEU A 222 -23.24 -26.38 -10.32
CA LEU A 222 -23.14 -25.05 -9.72
C LEU A 222 -23.77 -23.98 -10.60
N LEU A 223 -23.54 -24.01 -11.92
CA LEU A 223 -24.10 -23.03 -12.87
C LEU A 223 -25.64 -23.01 -12.87
N LYS A 224 -26.31 -24.07 -12.39
CA LYS A 224 -27.77 -24.13 -12.23
C LYS A 224 -28.27 -23.56 -10.90
N THR A 225 -27.38 -23.34 -9.95
CA THR A 225 -27.70 -22.76 -8.64
C THR A 225 -27.77 -21.23 -8.72
N PRO A 226 -28.53 -20.56 -7.85
CA PRO A 226 -28.48 -19.11 -7.71
C PRO A 226 -27.06 -18.60 -7.41
N ILE A 227 -26.77 -17.36 -7.78
CA ILE A 227 -25.50 -16.71 -7.41
C ILE A 227 -25.67 -16.13 -6.00
N THR A 228 -24.74 -16.44 -5.10
CA THR A 228 -24.69 -15.89 -3.75
C THR A 228 -23.40 -15.12 -3.54
N ALA A 229 -23.45 -14.02 -2.79
CA ALA A 229 -22.26 -13.31 -2.35
C ALA A 229 -22.37 -13.00 -0.85
N PRO A 230 -21.31 -13.21 -0.05
CA PRO A 230 -21.30 -12.75 1.32
C PRO A 230 -21.34 -11.22 1.36
N PRO A 231 -22.09 -10.61 2.29
CA PRO A 231 -21.97 -9.17 2.52
C PRO A 231 -20.59 -8.84 3.09
N ILE A 232 -20.13 -7.61 2.88
CA ILE A 232 -18.88 -7.13 3.48
C ILE A 232 -19.13 -6.85 4.95
N SER A 233 -18.61 -7.70 5.82
CA SER A 233 -18.81 -7.58 7.28
C SER A 233 -17.95 -6.49 7.92
N GLU A 234 -16.73 -6.29 7.43
CA GLU A 234 -15.77 -5.39 8.06
C GLU A 234 -15.71 -4.04 7.35
N ASP A 235 -15.63 -2.96 8.11
CA ASP A 235 -15.37 -1.61 7.61
C ASP A 235 -13.86 -1.49 7.39
N TYR A 236 -13.46 -1.01 6.22
CA TYR A 236 -12.06 -0.73 5.91
C TYR A 236 -11.81 0.76 6.04
N THR A 237 -11.37 1.18 7.22
CA THR A 237 -11.07 2.59 7.48
C THR A 237 -9.72 2.97 6.88
N PHE A 238 -9.66 4.17 6.29
CA PHE A 238 -8.41 4.76 5.85
C PHE A 238 -7.74 5.47 7.02
N GLU A 239 -7.15 4.71 7.94
CA GLU A 239 -6.45 5.26 9.10
C GLU A 239 -4.93 5.06 8.98
N CYS A 240 -4.18 5.96 9.60
CA CYS A 240 -2.74 5.80 9.77
C CYS A 240 -2.44 4.46 10.46
N GLU A 241 -1.36 3.78 10.05
CA GLU A 241 -0.90 2.57 10.73
C GLU A 241 -0.49 2.92 12.18
N GLU A 242 -1.08 2.26 13.18
CA GLU A 242 -0.65 2.41 14.57
C GLU A 242 0.66 1.66 14.80
N LYS A 243 1.56 2.25 15.61
CA LYS A 243 2.95 1.82 15.79
C LYS A 243 3.17 0.63 16.74
N GLU A 244 2.14 -0.06 17.24
CA GLU A 244 2.33 -1.13 18.23
C GLU A 244 1.62 -2.47 17.89
N GLY A 245 2.35 -3.57 18.04
CA GLY A 245 1.85 -4.95 17.83
C GLY A 245 1.79 -5.34 16.35
N GLU A 246 1.40 -6.58 16.02
CA GLU A 246 1.15 -7.05 14.64
C GLU A 246 0.64 -5.88 13.79
N ASN A 247 1.41 -5.44 12.78
CA ASN A 247 1.12 -4.19 12.07
C ASN A 247 -0.38 -4.21 11.71
N ALA A 248 -1.17 -3.25 12.21
CA ALA A 248 -2.63 -3.26 12.02
C ALA A 248 -3.00 -3.40 10.53
N SER A 249 -2.10 -2.94 9.64
CA SER A 249 -2.12 -3.18 8.21
C SER A 249 -2.07 -4.66 7.82
N GLN A 250 -1.18 -5.45 8.41
CA GLN A 250 -1.09 -6.90 8.20
C GLN A 250 -2.35 -7.63 8.64
N SER A 251 -2.91 -7.33 9.82
CA SER A 251 -4.14 -7.97 10.28
C SER A 251 -5.32 -7.65 9.37
N ARG A 252 -5.47 -6.37 8.96
CA ARG A 252 -6.50 -5.94 8.00
C ARG A 252 -6.34 -6.61 6.64
N ASN A 253 -5.11 -6.71 6.13
CA ASN A 253 -4.84 -7.36 4.84
C ASN A 253 -5.19 -8.86 4.89
N ARG A 254 -4.86 -9.57 5.98
CA ARG A 254 -5.26 -10.98 6.16
C ARG A 254 -6.78 -11.16 6.19
N ALA A 255 -7.49 -10.28 6.90
CA ALA A 255 -8.95 -10.32 6.97
C ALA A 255 -9.59 -10.03 5.60
N LEU A 256 -9.04 -9.07 4.87
CA LEU A 256 -9.43 -8.75 3.50
C LEU A 256 -9.22 -9.94 2.54
N ASP A 257 -8.07 -10.60 2.60
CA ASP A 257 -7.78 -11.78 1.78
C ASP A 257 -8.74 -12.94 2.10
N ALA A 258 -9.03 -13.16 3.38
CA ALA A 258 -10.00 -14.16 3.82
C ALA A 258 -11.42 -13.85 3.30
N TYR A 259 -11.84 -12.58 3.36
CA TYR A 259 -13.11 -12.14 2.80
C TYR A 259 -13.16 -12.35 1.28
N ILE A 260 -12.14 -11.90 0.54
CA ILE A 260 -12.09 -12.05 -0.92
C ILE A 260 -12.22 -13.52 -1.31
N ARG A 261 -11.51 -14.42 -0.63
CA ARG A 261 -11.61 -15.86 -0.86
C ARG A 261 -13.04 -16.36 -0.65
N SER A 262 -13.62 -16.07 0.52
CA SER A 262 -14.99 -16.49 0.81
C SER A 262 -16.01 -15.90 -0.15
N ALA A 263 -15.77 -14.72 -0.71
CA ALA A 263 -16.67 -14.08 -1.65
C ALA A 263 -16.64 -14.71 -3.04
N LEU A 264 -15.47 -15.23 -3.45
CA LEU A 264 -15.27 -15.86 -4.74
C LEU A 264 -15.59 -17.35 -4.73
N ASP A 265 -15.51 -18.02 -3.58
CA ASP A 265 -15.88 -19.42 -3.48
C ASP A 265 -17.41 -19.64 -3.57
N PRO A 266 -17.86 -20.77 -4.16
CA PRO A 266 -17.05 -21.88 -4.69
C PRO A 266 -16.58 -21.70 -6.15
N GLU A 267 -17.02 -20.66 -6.86
CA GLU A 267 -16.72 -20.44 -8.28
C GLU A 267 -15.20 -20.41 -8.57
N TYR A 268 -14.43 -19.68 -7.79
CA TYR A 268 -12.98 -19.55 -8.01
C TYR A 268 -12.23 -20.87 -7.82
N ALA A 269 -12.51 -21.60 -6.74
CA ALA A 269 -11.92 -22.92 -6.51
C ALA A 269 -12.23 -23.90 -7.66
N LEU A 270 -13.48 -23.90 -8.14
CA LEU A 270 -13.89 -24.77 -9.26
C LEU A 270 -13.28 -24.34 -10.59
N ALA A 271 -13.16 -23.04 -10.86
CA ALA A 271 -12.50 -22.54 -12.06
C ALA A 271 -11.04 -22.98 -12.12
N GLY A 272 -10.31 -22.87 -11.01
CA GLY A 272 -8.92 -23.34 -10.89
C GLY A 272 -8.78 -24.84 -11.16
N ARG A 273 -9.61 -25.67 -10.52
CA ARG A 273 -9.63 -27.14 -10.73
C ARG A 273 -9.98 -27.50 -12.17
N LEU A 274 -10.91 -26.79 -12.79
CA LEU A 274 -11.34 -27.04 -14.16
C LEU A 274 -10.25 -26.68 -15.18
N VAL A 275 -9.57 -25.54 -14.99
CA VAL A 275 -8.46 -25.14 -15.85
C VAL A 275 -7.28 -26.12 -15.69
N GLY A 276 -6.96 -26.53 -14.46
CA GLY A 276 -5.88 -27.50 -14.20
C GLY A 276 -6.14 -28.85 -14.86
N THR A 277 -7.31 -29.47 -14.58
CA THR A 277 -7.70 -30.75 -15.20
C THR A 277 -7.83 -30.67 -16.71
N GLY A 278 -8.41 -29.58 -17.23
CA GLY A 278 -8.54 -29.36 -18.68
C GLY A 278 -7.21 -29.20 -19.40
N ARG A 279 -6.27 -28.42 -18.83
CA ARG A 279 -4.90 -28.31 -19.37
C ARG A 279 -4.22 -29.67 -19.43
N GLN A 280 -4.33 -30.48 -18.39
CA GLN A 280 -3.75 -31.82 -18.40
C GLN A 280 -4.35 -32.71 -19.50
N VAL A 281 -5.68 -32.66 -19.68
CA VAL A 281 -6.34 -33.37 -20.78
C VAL A 281 -5.79 -32.91 -22.13
N ALA A 282 -5.66 -31.60 -22.35
CA ALA A 282 -5.14 -31.04 -23.59
C ALA A 282 -3.68 -31.42 -23.86
N GLN A 283 -2.83 -31.36 -22.84
CA GLN A 283 -1.42 -31.75 -22.91
C GLN A 283 -1.26 -33.22 -23.30
N LEU A 284 -2.13 -34.09 -22.77
CA LEU A 284 -2.15 -35.53 -23.11
C LEU A 284 -2.92 -35.84 -24.40
N GLY A 285 -3.21 -34.84 -25.23
CA GLY A 285 -3.80 -34.97 -26.57
C GLY A 285 -5.34 -35.08 -26.61
N GLY A 286 -6.03 -34.79 -25.51
CA GLY A 286 -7.49 -34.73 -25.43
C GLY A 286 -8.08 -33.36 -25.77
N GLU A 287 -9.38 -33.30 -26.03
CA GLU A 287 -10.12 -32.05 -26.22
C GLU A 287 -10.77 -31.60 -24.91
N THR A 288 -10.88 -30.29 -24.71
CA THR A 288 -11.46 -29.71 -23.49
C THR A 288 -12.16 -28.37 -23.76
N ASP A 289 -13.25 -28.13 -23.02
CA ASP A 289 -13.95 -26.85 -22.95
C ASP A 289 -13.64 -26.09 -21.65
N ALA A 290 -12.53 -26.41 -20.97
CA ALA A 290 -12.22 -25.88 -19.64
C ALA A 290 -12.25 -24.35 -19.56
N LEU A 291 -11.60 -23.65 -20.51
CA LEU A 291 -11.57 -22.18 -20.52
C LEU A 291 -12.97 -21.58 -20.71
N TYR A 292 -13.82 -22.23 -21.49
CA TYR A 292 -15.20 -21.79 -21.71
C TYR A 292 -16.01 -21.83 -20.40
N TYR A 293 -15.99 -22.95 -19.70
CA TYR A 293 -16.72 -23.12 -18.45
C TYR A 293 -16.09 -22.34 -17.29
N ALA A 294 -14.76 -22.18 -17.26
CA ALA A 294 -14.09 -21.28 -16.31
C ALA A 294 -14.55 -19.84 -16.50
N GLY A 295 -14.71 -19.39 -17.75
CA GLY A 295 -15.24 -18.07 -18.04
C GLY A 295 -16.68 -17.87 -17.59
N LEU A 296 -17.51 -18.92 -17.63
CA LEU A 296 -18.86 -18.89 -17.05
C LEU A 296 -18.83 -18.71 -15.52
N LEU A 297 -17.89 -19.35 -14.82
CA LEU A 297 -17.73 -19.17 -13.37
C LEU A 297 -17.25 -17.76 -13.01
N LEU A 298 -16.22 -17.25 -13.70
CA LEU A 298 -15.75 -15.88 -13.49
C LEU A 298 -16.81 -14.82 -13.83
N SER A 299 -17.69 -15.10 -14.80
CA SER A 299 -18.84 -14.23 -15.08
C SER A 299 -19.84 -14.18 -13.91
N ARG A 300 -20.01 -15.27 -13.17
CA ARG A 300 -20.81 -15.27 -11.94
C ARG A 300 -20.14 -14.46 -10.83
N ASP A 301 -18.83 -14.60 -10.66
CA ASP A 301 -18.07 -13.77 -9.70
C ASP A 301 -18.14 -12.29 -10.06
N LEU A 302 -18.07 -11.94 -11.34
CA LEU A 302 -18.25 -10.56 -11.79
C LEU A 302 -19.64 -10.02 -11.44
N LYS A 303 -20.70 -10.85 -11.54
CA LYS A 303 -22.03 -10.48 -11.05
C LYS A 303 -22.06 -10.28 -9.53
N LYS A 304 -21.31 -11.06 -8.74
CA LYS A 304 -21.16 -10.82 -7.31
C LYS A 304 -20.54 -9.44 -7.06
N ALA A 305 -19.46 -9.12 -7.78
CA ALA A 305 -18.83 -7.80 -7.73
C ALA A 305 -19.80 -6.68 -8.09
N ASP A 306 -20.57 -6.81 -9.18
CA ASP A 306 -21.60 -5.83 -9.58
C ASP A 306 -22.65 -5.61 -8.48
N LYS A 307 -23.11 -6.70 -7.84
CA LYS A 307 -24.05 -6.63 -6.73
C LYS A 307 -23.46 -5.86 -5.55
N LEU A 308 -22.21 -6.14 -5.19
CA LEU A 308 -21.50 -5.47 -4.10
C LEU A 308 -21.26 -4.00 -4.41
N ILE A 309 -20.81 -3.66 -5.62
CA ILE A 309 -20.66 -2.27 -6.09
C ILE A 309 -22.00 -1.54 -5.98
N ARG A 310 -23.10 -2.09 -6.52
CA ARG A 310 -24.42 -1.43 -6.44
C ARG A 310 -24.91 -1.24 -5.01
N THR A 311 -24.59 -2.17 -4.12
CA THR A 311 -25.01 -2.14 -2.71
C THR A 311 -24.19 -1.11 -1.92
N TYR A 312 -22.88 -1.06 -2.13
CA TYR A 312 -21.96 -0.33 -1.27
C TYR A 312 -21.29 0.89 -1.91
N ARG A 313 -21.51 1.23 -3.18
CA ARG A 313 -20.85 2.36 -3.89
C ARG A 313 -20.90 3.73 -3.18
N ASN A 314 -21.80 3.91 -2.23
CA ASN A 314 -21.96 5.15 -1.46
C ASN A 314 -21.38 5.06 -0.04
N ASP A 315 -20.78 3.92 0.31
CA ASP A 315 -20.19 3.62 1.61
C ASP A 315 -18.66 3.50 1.43
N ASN A 316 -17.94 4.57 1.74
CA ASN A 316 -16.50 4.63 1.47
C ASN A 316 -15.69 3.63 2.29
N GLU A 317 -16.22 3.12 3.40
CA GLU A 317 -15.56 2.09 4.22
C GLU A 317 -15.56 0.72 3.54
N LYS A 318 -16.37 0.54 2.49
CA LYS A 318 -16.46 -0.69 1.70
C LYS A 318 -15.69 -0.64 0.39
N LEU A 319 -15.07 0.50 0.07
CA LEU A 319 -14.35 0.72 -1.18
C LEU A 319 -13.24 -0.32 -1.38
N ILE A 320 -12.32 -0.47 -0.42
CA ILE A 320 -11.15 -1.33 -0.57
C ILE A 320 -11.54 -2.81 -0.76
N PRO A 321 -12.43 -3.40 0.07
CA PRO A 321 -12.86 -4.78 -0.15
C PRO A 321 -13.55 -5.03 -1.49
N VAL A 322 -14.46 -4.15 -1.91
CA VAL A 322 -15.15 -4.31 -3.22
C VAL A 322 -14.17 -4.19 -4.37
N MET A 323 -13.26 -3.21 -4.31
CA MET A 323 -12.30 -2.96 -5.35
C MET A 323 -11.32 -4.12 -5.51
N ASN A 324 -10.70 -4.59 -4.43
CA ASN A 324 -9.72 -5.67 -4.49
C ASN A 324 -10.35 -6.99 -4.97
N LEU A 325 -11.58 -7.30 -4.53
CA LEU A 325 -12.36 -8.42 -5.05
C LEU A 325 -12.54 -8.30 -6.57
N THR A 326 -12.97 -7.13 -7.04
CA THR A 326 -13.28 -6.89 -8.46
C THR A 326 -12.02 -6.96 -9.31
N PHE A 327 -10.92 -6.36 -8.87
CA PHE A 327 -9.64 -6.43 -9.56
C PHE A 327 -9.06 -7.83 -9.59
N LYS A 328 -9.28 -8.64 -8.55
CA LYS A 328 -8.93 -10.07 -8.59
C LYS A 328 -9.69 -10.79 -9.71
N ILE A 329 -11.01 -10.61 -9.80
CA ILE A 329 -11.82 -11.22 -10.86
C ILE A 329 -11.36 -10.77 -12.25
N ILE A 330 -11.16 -9.46 -12.45
CA ILE A 330 -10.72 -8.87 -13.72
C ILE A 330 -9.37 -9.43 -14.16
N LYS A 331 -8.42 -9.57 -13.23
CA LYS A 331 -7.10 -10.15 -13.51
C LYS A 331 -7.23 -11.58 -14.02
N GLU A 332 -8.06 -12.39 -13.37
CA GLU A 332 -8.26 -13.81 -13.70
C GLU A 332 -9.01 -13.97 -15.03
N MET A 333 -9.99 -13.12 -15.31
CA MET A 333 -10.66 -13.06 -16.62
C MET A 333 -9.65 -12.75 -17.73
N GLY A 334 -8.78 -11.75 -17.53
CA GLY A 334 -7.73 -11.43 -18.48
C GLY A 334 -6.73 -12.57 -18.69
N ALA A 335 -6.39 -13.31 -17.62
CA ALA A 335 -5.46 -14.44 -17.68
C ALA A 335 -5.98 -15.61 -18.55
N ILE A 336 -7.29 -15.77 -18.68
CA ILE A 336 -7.91 -16.78 -19.57
C ILE A 336 -8.40 -16.19 -20.91
N GLY A 337 -8.01 -14.95 -21.23
CA GLY A 337 -8.33 -14.30 -22.51
C GLY A 337 -9.77 -13.81 -22.63
N MET A 338 -10.47 -13.58 -21.51
CA MET A 338 -11.80 -12.98 -21.53
C MET A 338 -11.73 -11.46 -21.60
N ASP A 339 -12.66 -10.88 -22.36
CA ASP A 339 -12.90 -9.44 -22.35
C ASP A 339 -13.51 -9.02 -21.01
N VAL A 340 -12.91 -8.01 -20.40
CA VAL A 340 -13.42 -7.39 -19.17
C VAL A 340 -14.40 -6.28 -19.56
N PRO A 341 -15.63 -6.27 -19.03
CA PRO A 341 -16.57 -5.19 -19.31
C PRO A 341 -15.97 -3.83 -18.93
N PRO A 342 -16.16 -2.79 -19.77
CA PRO A 342 -15.63 -1.47 -19.49
C PRO A 342 -16.35 -0.82 -18.29
N GLY A 343 -15.68 0.12 -17.62
CA GLY A 343 -16.30 1.02 -16.63
C GLY A 343 -16.00 0.71 -15.16
N TYR A 344 -15.41 -0.44 -14.83
CA TYR A 344 -14.98 -0.72 -13.44
C TYR A 344 -13.93 0.27 -12.95
N MET A 345 -12.93 0.58 -13.78
CA MET A 345 -11.88 1.53 -13.44
C MET A 345 -12.46 2.93 -13.16
N GLU A 346 -13.38 3.38 -14.01
CA GLU A 346 -14.07 4.67 -13.81
C GLU A 346 -14.92 4.66 -12.53
N THR A 347 -15.66 3.58 -12.29
CA THR A 347 -16.50 3.41 -11.09
C THR A 347 -15.67 3.53 -9.81
N PHE A 348 -14.51 2.87 -9.74
CA PHE A 348 -13.63 2.94 -8.58
C PHE A 348 -12.87 4.27 -8.52
N SER A 349 -12.54 4.88 -9.66
CA SER A 349 -11.99 6.24 -9.69
C SER A 349 -12.94 7.24 -9.04
N GLU A 350 -14.21 7.26 -9.44
CA GLU A 350 -15.22 8.14 -8.86
C GLU A 350 -15.45 7.86 -7.37
N TRP A 351 -15.43 6.59 -6.97
CA TRP A 351 -15.60 6.19 -5.58
C TRP A 351 -14.41 6.62 -4.71
N MET A 352 -13.18 6.45 -5.20
CA MET A 352 -11.97 6.98 -4.57
C MET A 352 -12.01 8.50 -4.44
N ALA A 353 -12.47 9.22 -5.45
CA ALA A 353 -12.62 10.68 -5.38
C ALA A 353 -13.61 11.09 -4.27
N ARG A 354 -14.74 10.39 -4.13
CA ARG A 354 -15.69 10.64 -3.02
C ARG A 354 -15.09 10.31 -1.66
N ALA A 355 -14.37 9.19 -1.55
CA ALA A 355 -13.68 8.82 -0.32
C ALA A 355 -12.62 9.87 0.05
N ALA A 356 -11.89 10.40 -0.93
CA ALA A 356 -10.93 11.49 -0.72
C ALA A 356 -11.64 12.77 -0.24
N ASP A 357 -12.75 13.16 -0.84
CA ASP A 357 -13.52 14.32 -0.39
C ASP A 357 -14.03 14.15 1.07
N GLU A 358 -14.35 12.92 1.49
CA GLU A 358 -14.67 12.64 2.90
C GLU A 358 -13.46 12.83 3.83
N GLN A 359 -12.29 12.34 3.45
CA GLN A 359 -11.06 12.56 4.23
C GLN A 359 -10.73 14.06 4.34
N LEU A 360 -10.90 14.81 3.26
CA LEU A 360 -10.75 16.27 3.26
C LEU A 360 -11.72 16.94 4.23
N ARG A 361 -12.98 16.47 4.29
CA ARG A 361 -13.97 16.94 5.25
C ARG A 361 -13.53 16.68 6.69
N LYS A 362 -12.96 15.50 6.99
CA LYS A 362 -12.43 15.17 8.33
C LYS A 362 -11.29 16.10 8.75
N ILE A 363 -10.38 16.41 7.83
CA ILE A 363 -9.31 17.41 8.08
C ILE A 363 -9.94 18.77 8.41
N ARG A 364 -10.83 19.26 7.54
CA ARG A 364 -11.40 20.61 7.62
C ARG A 364 -12.30 20.81 8.83
N ASP A 365 -13.25 19.89 9.04
CA ASP A 365 -14.37 20.08 9.97
C ASP A 365 -14.12 19.37 11.32
N GLU A 366 -13.35 18.28 11.31
CA GLU A 366 -13.11 17.43 12.50
C GLU A 366 -11.67 17.59 13.03
N HIS A 367 -10.84 18.40 12.36
CA HIS A 367 -9.42 18.61 12.71
C HIS A 367 -8.61 17.30 12.71
N ASP A 368 -9.02 16.32 11.91
CA ASP A 368 -8.35 15.01 11.83
C ASP A 368 -7.20 15.07 10.81
N TYR A 369 -6.06 15.58 11.24
CA TYR A 369 -4.86 15.72 10.39
C TYR A 369 -4.30 14.37 9.95
N LYS A 370 -4.61 13.27 10.65
CA LYS A 370 -4.24 11.91 10.25
C LYS A 370 -4.92 11.48 8.94
N ALA A 371 -6.01 12.13 8.53
CA ALA A 371 -6.67 11.88 7.24
C ALA A 371 -5.89 12.43 6.03
N LEU A 372 -4.80 13.20 6.23
CA LEU A 372 -3.98 13.76 5.13
C LEU A 372 -3.38 12.69 4.21
N GLY A 373 -2.74 11.68 4.80
CA GLY A 373 -2.14 10.57 4.05
C GLY A 373 -3.18 9.80 3.22
N PRO A 374 -4.25 9.30 3.85
CA PRO A 374 -5.43 8.75 3.18
C PRO A 374 -5.97 9.58 2.02
N ALA A 375 -6.20 10.89 2.23
CA ALA A 375 -6.72 11.79 1.21
C ALA A 375 -5.82 11.80 -0.04
N ILE A 376 -4.51 11.96 0.15
CA ILE A 376 -3.53 11.98 -0.95
C ILE A 376 -3.48 10.63 -1.67
N ALA A 377 -3.49 9.51 -0.93
CA ALA A 377 -3.46 8.17 -1.51
C ALA A 377 -4.69 7.90 -2.38
N LEU A 378 -5.88 8.27 -1.91
CA LEU A 378 -7.15 8.11 -2.62
C LEU A 378 -7.21 8.94 -3.91
N VAL A 379 -6.75 10.19 -3.88
CA VAL A 379 -6.70 11.05 -5.08
C VAL A 379 -5.78 10.47 -6.14
N LYS A 380 -4.60 10.01 -5.74
CA LYS A 380 -3.66 9.36 -6.66
C LYS A 380 -4.23 8.07 -7.23
N GLY A 381 -4.88 7.25 -6.39
CA GLY A 381 -5.57 6.04 -6.83
C GLY A 381 -6.64 6.36 -7.87
N SER A 382 -7.50 7.35 -7.59
CA SER A 382 -8.50 7.84 -8.55
C SER A 382 -7.86 8.28 -9.86
N ALA A 383 -6.78 9.06 -9.79
CA ALA A 383 -6.07 9.56 -10.96
C ALA A 383 -5.48 8.44 -11.84
N VAL A 384 -4.99 7.35 -11.23
CA VAL A 384 -4.46 6.17 -11.93
C VAL A 384 -5.56 5.36 -12.63
N LEU A 385 -6.74 5.28 -12.02
CA LEU A 385 -7.87 4.51 -12.54
C LEU A 385 -8.73 5.30 -13.55
N ALA A 386 -8.55 6.61 -13.63
CA ALA A 386 -9.28 7.46 -14.56
C ALA A 386 -8.95 7.12 -16.02
N SER A 387 -9.99 7.03 -16.85
CA SER A 387 -9.86 6.73 -18.27
C SER A 387 -9.29 7.90 -19.09
N ASP A 388 -9.48 9.14 -18.63
CA ASP A 388 -8.95 10.37 -19.24
C ASP A 388 -7.81 10.96 -18.40
N PHE A 389 -6.58 10.82 -18.91
CA PHE A 389 -5.37 11.33 -18.26
C PHE A 389 -5.37 12.86 -18.07
N SER A 390 -5.96 13.61 -19.01
CA SER A 390 -5.99 15.07 -18.92
C SER A 390 -6.96 15.53 -17.84
N ALA A 391 -8.17 14.94 -17.82
CA ALA A 391 -9.15 15.18 -16.77
C ALA A 391 -8.62 14.76 -15.38
N SER A 392 -7.88 13.65 -15.32
CA SER A 392 -7.20 13.16 -14.12
C SER A 392 -6.15 14.13 -13.55
N ALA A 393 -5.33 14.72 -14.43
CA ALA A 393 -4.34 15.71 -14.03
C ALA A 393 -5.00 17.00 -13.48
N ASP A 394 -6.06 17.47 -14.13
CA ASP A 394 -6.82 18.64 -13.68
C ASP A 394 -7.58 18.36 -12.38
N PHE A 395 -8.17 17.17 -12.22
CA PHE A 395 -8.78 16.72 -10.97
C PHE A 395 -7.77 16.74 -9.83
N THR A 396 -6.59 16.14 -10.03
CA THR A 396 -5.53 16.09 -9.02
C THR A 396 -5.11 17.49 -8.61
N ARG A 397 -4.87 18.39 -9.58
CA ARG A 397 -4.49 19.79 -9.30
C ARG A 397 -5.58 20.51 -8.50
N ASN A 398 -6.84 20.39 -8.92
CA ASN A 398 -7.98 21.01 -8.24
C ASN A 398 -8.15 20.46 -6.81
N TYR A 399 -7.94 19.16 -6.62
CA TYR A 399 -8.02 18.55 -5.30
C TYR A 399 -6.87 19.02 -4.40
N LEU A 400 -5.63 19.07 -4.91
CA LEU A 400 -4.48 19.58 -4.15
C LEU A 400 -4.70 21.03 -3.72
N GLU A 401 -5.33 21.86 -4.54
CA GLU A 401 -5.72 23.22 -4.15
C GLU A 401 -6.78 23.23 -3.04
N LYS A 402 -7.76 22.32 -3.06
CA LYS A 402 -8.71 22.17 -1.94
C LYS A 402 -8.00 21.72 -0.66
N LEU A 403 -7.09 20.75 -0.78
CA LEU A 403 -6.33 20.22 0.35
C LEU A 403 -5.42 21.29 0.96
N LYS A 404 -4.76 22.10 0.11
CA LYS A 404 -3.95 23.23 0.53
C LYS A 404 -4.73 24.24 1.35
N LYS A 405 -5.95 24.58 0.93
CA LYS A 405 -6.85 25.46 1.68
C LYS A 405 -7.36 24.83 2.98
N ALA A 406 -7.62 23.52 2.95
CA ALA A 406 -8.03 22.78 4.14
C ALA A 406 -6.87 22.53 5.13
N MET A 407 -5.63 22.82 4.74
CA MET A 407 -4.42 22.60 5.54
C MET A 407 -3.69 23.94 5.78
N THR A 408 -4.47 24.94 6.19
CA THR A 408 -4.01 26.28 6.54
C THR A 408 -3.98 26.42 8.06
N PHE A 409 -2.86 26.91 8.60
CA PHE A 409 -2.67 27.08 10.03
C PHE A 409 -2.26 28.52 10.35
N GLU A 410 -2.82 29.06 11.42
CA GLU A 410 -2.35 30.28 12.06
C GLU A 410 -1.36 29.88 13.17
N VAL A 411 -0.12 30.37 13.08
CA VAL A 411 0.88 30.20 14.13
C VAL A 411 1.05 31.53 14.84
N LYS A 412 0.71 31.55 16.12
CA LYS A 412 0.90 32.69 17.02
C LYS A 412 2.07 32.42 17.94
N PHE A 413 2.93 33.42 18.12
CA PHE A 413 4.02 33.32 19.08
C PHE A 413 4.05 34.54 20.01
N ASN A 414 4.45 34.28 21.26
CA ASN A 414 4.69 35.31 22.26
C ASN A 414 6.07 35.11 22.86
N ILE A 415 6.82 36.20 22.97
CA ILE A 415 8.21 36.19 23.41
C ILE A 415 8.31 37.10 24.63
N SER A 416 8.98 36.63 25.67
CA SER A 416 9.32 37.44 26.84
C SER A 416 10.82 37.31 27.10
N VAL A 417 11.51 38.44 27.07
CA VAL A 417 12.95 38.52 27.31
C VAL A 417 13.19 39.29 28.58
N TYR A 418 14.12 38.81 29.40
CA TYR A 418 14.65 39.50 30.56
C TYR A 418 16.18 39.44 30.55
N ALA A 419 16.79 40.56 30.87
CA ALA A 419 18.23 40.68 31.08
C ALA A 419 18.48 41.46 32.37
N GLY A 420 19.27 40.86 33.26
CA GLY A 420 19.62 41.44 34.55
C GLY A 420 20.51 42.67 34.46
N ILE A 421 21.19 42.88 33.33
CA ILE A 421 21.84 44.16 33.06
C ILE A 421 20.78 45.27 32.95
N ALA A 422 20.77 46.15 33.95
CA ALA A 422 19.81 47.24 34.09
C ALA A 422 18.32 46.81 34.05
N GLU A 423 18.04 45.58 34.49
CA GLU A 423 16.69 45.00 34.63
C GLU A 423 15.81 45.16 33.38
N GLN A 424 16.40 44.95 32.20
CA GLN A 424 15.72 45.09 30.91
C GLN A 424 14.69 43.98 30.73
N LYS A 425 13.48 44.35 30.29
CA LYS A 425 12.40 43.42 29.92
C LYS A 425 11.79 43.83 28.61
N MET A 426 11.54 42.85 27.74
CA MET A 426 10.85 43.02 26.47
C MET A 426 9.77 41.97 26.30
N THR A 427 8.67 42.36 25.68
CA THR A 427 7.67 41.40 25.19
C THR A 427 7.42 41.64 23.71
N LEU A 428 7.38 40.56 22.94
CA LEU A 428 7.08 40.57 21.51
C LEU A 428 5.93 39.60 21.25
N GLU A 429 5.15 39.89 20.22
CA GLU A 429 4.18 38.96 19.69
C GLU A 429 4.30 38.88 18.17
N GLY A 430 3.74 37.83 17.59
CA GLY A 430 3.59 37.80 16.14
C GLY A 430 2.70 36.67 15.70
N GLU A 431 2.30 36.77 14.45
CA GLU A 431 1.42 35.81 13.81
C GLU A 431 1.85 35.57 12.36
N THR A 432 1.65 34.33 11.92
CA THR A 432 1.86 33.94 10.54
C THR A 432 0.85 32.91 10.11
N GLU A 433 0.46 32.98 8.84
CA GLU A 433 -0.32 31.94 8.20
C GLU A 433 0.63 30.97 7.48
N VAL A 434 0.60 29.71 7.90
CA VAL A 434 1.40 28.63 7.33
C VAL A 434 0.49 27.76 6.47
N ASN A 435 0.88 27.57 5.22
CA ASN A 435 0.13 26.79 4.24
C ASN A 435 0.95 25.62 3.72
N PHE A 436 0.25 24.56 3.30
CA PHE A 436 0.84 23.42 2.59
C PHE A 436 1.43 23.88 1.24
N LEU A 437 2.71 23.60 1.00
CA LEU A 437 3.36 23.87 -0.29
C LEU A 437 3.31 22.66 -1.23
N ASP A 438 3.10 22.94 -2.50
CA ASP A 438 3.36 22.08 -3.66
C ASP A 438 4.48 22.79 -4.44
N GLU A 439 5.66 22.23 -4.73
CA GLU A 439 5.88 21.37 -5.91
C GLU A 439 7.10 20.42 -5.77
N ASN A 440 7.91 20.52 -4.69
CA ASN A 440 9.18 19.76 -4.57
C ASN A 440 9.41 19.06 -3.22
N ASN A 441 8.62 19.35 -2.18
CA ASN A 441 8.80 18.74 -0.86
C ASN A 441 7.44 18.43 -0.22
N LYS A 442 7.04 17.15 -0.28
CA LYS A 442 5.66 16.67 -0.05
C LYS A 442 5.12 16.89 1.37
N ASN A 443 5.96 17.31 2.33
CA ASN A 443 5.61 17.47 3.74
C ASN A 443 6.05 18.82 4.34
N SER A 444 6.27 19.86 3.52
CA SER A 444 6.68 21.17 4.02
C SER A 444 5.52 22.17 4.06
N PHE A 445 5.29 22.74 5.24
CA PHE A 445 4.39 23.86 5.44
C PHE A 445 5.23 25.10 5.65
N THR A 446 4.90 26.21 4.99
CA THR A 446 5.64 27.47 5.17
C THR A 446 4.70 28.66 5.24
N GLY A 447 5.08 29.65 6.04
CA GLY A 447 4.39 30.92 6.17
C GLY A 447 5.37 32.07 6.32
N THR A 448 4.96 33.25 5.87
CA THR A 448 5.60 34.54 6.19
C THR A 448 4.62 35.34 7.01
N GLY A 449 5.08 35.98 8.07
CA GLY A 449 4.27 36.83 8.93
C GLY A 449 5.08 38.00 9.46
N THR A 450 4.53 38.64 10.48
CA THR A 450 5.12 39.82 11.12
C THR A 450 5.17 39.59 12.62
N GLY A 451 6.31 39.88 13.23
CA GLY A 451 6.45 40.07 14.67
C GLY A 451 6.46 41.56 15.01
N GLU A 452 6.00 41.90 16.20
CA GLU A 452 5.95 43.25 16.73
C GLU A 452 6.47 43.26 18.17
N TYR A 453 7.25 44.29 18.49
CA TYR A 453 7.63 44.57 19.88
C TYR A 453 6.45 45.26 20.56
N LEU A 454 6.01 44.76 21.71
CA LEU A 454 4.87 45.31 22.45
C LEU A 454 5.28 46.20 23.62
N THR A 455 6.26 45.75 24.40
CA THR A 455 6.70 46.48 25.59
C THR A 455 8.21 46.42 25.75
N TYR A 456 8.76 47.48 26.31
CA TYR A 456 10.15 47.55 26.77
C TYR A 456 10.22 48.31 28.09
N THR A 457 10.91 47.76 29.08
CA THR A 457 11.20 48.44 30.36
C THR A 457 12.67 48.27 30.73
N HIS A 458 13.24 49.31 31.34
CA HIS A 458 14.64 49.38 31.78
C HIS A 458 14.72 50.24 33.06
N SER A 459 15.59 49.88 34.01
CA SER A 459 15.64 50.52 35.34
C SER A 459 16.68 51.64 35.51
N GLY A 460 17.53 51.89 34.52
CA GLY A 460 18.54 52.95 34.53
C GLY A 460 18.01 54.36 34.17
N PRO A 461 18.64 55.44 34.67
CA PRO A 461 18.32 56.82 34.32
C PRO A 461 18.76 57.15 32.87
N GLY A 462 17.96 57.96 32.15
CA GLY A 462 18.26 58.40 30.78
C GLY A 462 18.13 57.33 29.69
N ALA A 463 17.38 56.26 29.97
CA ALA A 463 17.33 55.08 29.12
C ALA A 463 16.70 55.34 27.74
N ALA A 464 17.44 54.97 26.69
CA ALA A 464 16.88 54.79 25.37
C ALA A 464 15.75 53.76 25.42
N LYS A 465 14.67 54.02 24.70
CA LYS A 465 13.53 53.12 24.55
C LYS A 465 13.53 52.55 23.14
N ILE A 466 13.00 51.35 22.94
CA ILE A 466 12.70 50.92 21.57
C ILE A 466 11.71 51.91 20.96
N ASP A 467 11.98 52.37 19.73
CA ASP A 467 11.07 53.24 18.98
C ASP A 467 9.94 52.36 18.42
N PHE A 468 8.72 52.58 18.91
CA PHE A 468 7.56 51.75 18.57
C PHE A 468 6.68 52.39 17.48
N PRO A 469 6.08 51.59 16.59
CA PRO A 469 6.20 50.13 16.45
C PRO A 469 7.43 49.72 15.64
N ASN A 470 8.12 48.67 16.11
CA ASN A 470 9.21 48.01 15.36
C ASN A 470 8.70 46.65 14.89
N GLU A 471 8.12 46.60 13.69
CA GLU A 471 7.68 45.35 13.07
C GLU A 471 8.84 44.66 12.35
N TYR A 472 8.87 43.33 12.36
CA TYR A 472 9.89 42.55 11.67
C TYR A 472 9.30 41.33 10.95
N PRO A 473 9.82 40.98 9.76
CA PRO A 473 9.36 39.81 9.04
C PRO A 473 9.81 38.53 9.75
N VAL A 474 8.91 37.55 9.82
CA VAL A 474 9.20 36.21 10.36
C VAL A 474 8.78 35.16 9.33
N LYS A 475 9.61 34.14 9.15
CA LYS A 475 9.30 32.94 8.35
C LYS A 475 9.20 31.75 9.28
N ILE A 476 8.09 31.02 9.16
CA ILE A 476 7.86 29.78 9.88
C ILE A 476 7.72 28.64 8.89
N LYS A 477 8.28 27.48 9.26
CA LYS A 477 8.18 26.24 8.51
C LYS A 477 7.89 25.06 9.45
N PHE A 478 6.99 24.16 9.05
CA PHE A 478 6.92 22.83 9.67
C PHE A 478 7.90 21.89 8.97
N VAL A 479 8.74 21.23 9.77
CA VAL A 479 9.80 20.32 9.30
C VAL A 479 9.34 18.89 9.53
N ASP A 480 9.42 18.06 8.50
CA ASP A 480 9.09 16.62 8.53
C ASP A 480 7.74 16.31 9.17
N PHE A 481 6.71 17.12 8.90
CA PHE A 481 5.39 16.90 9.48
C PHE A 481 4.74 15.65 8.87
N SER A 482 4.68 14.58 9.66
CA SER A 482 3.93 13.36 9.39
C SER A 482 2.87 13.16 10.48
N PRO A 483 1.60 13.53 10.25
CA PRO A 483 0.55 13.42 11.28
C PRO A 483 0.27 11.96 11.69
N CYS A 484 0.66 10.99 10.86
CA CYS A 484 0.54 9.57 11.17
C CYS A 484 1.57 9.09 12.20
N ASP A 485 2.79 9.61 12.12
CA ASP A 485 3.94 9.04 12.84
C ASP A 485 4.45 9.89 14.00
N SER A 486 4.09 11.17 13.99
CA SER A 486 4.71 12.17 14.85
C SER A 486 3.82 12.50 16.04
N GLU A 487 4.39 12.42 17.24
CA GLU A 487 3.77 12.96 18.47
C GLU A 487 4.06 14.46 18.65
N LYS A 488 4.94 15.01 17.82
CA LYS A 488 5.38 16.41 17.88
C LYS A 488 5.52 17.01 16.49
N ILE A 489 5.37 18.33 16.42
CA ILE A 489 5.59 19.14 15.24
C ILE A 489 6.88 19.91 15.43
N LYS A 490 7.81 19.78 14.48
CA LYS A 490 9.02 20.61 14.44
C LYS A 490 8.71 21.92 13.74
N VAL A 491 8.72 23.01 14.49
CA VAL A 491 8.46 24.37 14.00
C VAL A 491 9.79 25.10 13.88
N GLN A 492 10.23 25.34 12.66
CA GLN A 492 11.40 26.16 12.36
C GLN A 492 10.98 27.62 12.21
N VAL A 493 11.65 28.53 12.92
CA VAL A 493 11.47 29.98 12.86
C VAL A 493 12.81 30.60 12.45
N ASP A 494 12.82 31.49 11.46
CA ASP A 494 14.06 32.07 10.94
C ASP A 494 14.73 33.08 11.89
N THR A 495 13.94 33.90 12.58
CA THR A 495 14.41 34.92 13.54
C THR A 495 13.48 35.02 14.75
N ILE A 496 14.02 35.47 15.89
CA ILE A 496 13.25 35.68 17.12
C ILE A 496 12.85 37.15 17.27
N GLY A 497 13.75 38.09 16.93
CA GLY A 497 13.50 39.55 16.90
C GLY A 497 13.87 40.18 15.56
N ALA A 498 13.81 41.52 15.50
CA ALA A 498 14.21 42.29 14.31
C ALA A 498 15.71 42.10 14.00
N GLU A 499 16.12 42.24 12.73
CA GLU A 499 17.55 42.21 12.39
C GLU A 499 18.29 43.40 13.03
N GLN A 500 17.64 44.57 13.01
CA GLN A 500 18.11 45.80 13.64
C GLN A 500 17.00 46.37 14.54
N GLU A 501 17.39 46.82 15.73
CA GLU A 501 16.49 47.49 16.66
C GLU A 501 16.72 48.99 16.59
N VAL A 502 15.62 49.75 16.42
CA VAL A 502 15.66 51.21 16.46
C VAL A 502 15.36 51.67 17.88
N TRP A 503 16.28 52.46 18.41
CA TRP A 503 16.22 53.01 19.75
C TRP A 503 16.00 54.52 19.68
N TYR A 504 15.14 55.03 20.56
CA TYR A 504 14.85 56.44 20.75
C TYR A 504 15.36 56.90 22.12
N ASN A 505 16.25 57.89 22.11
CA ASN A 505 16.70 58.57 23.32
C ASN A 505 15.85 59.83 23.55
N PRO A 506 14.95 59.85 24.55
CA PRO A 506 14.09 61.00 24.79
C PRO A 506 14.82 62.23 25.36
N GLU A 507 16.01 62.07 25.94
CA GLU A 507 16.78 63.21 26.47
C GLU A 507 17.48 63.99 25.37
N LEU A 508 17.89 63.30 24.31
CA LEU A 508 18.59 63.88 23.16
C LEU A 508 17.67 64.14 21.96
N ASP A 509 16.45 63.58 21.98
CA ASP A 509 15.53 63.52 20.83
C ASP A 509 16.18 62.87 19.58
N GLU A 510 17.01 61.85 19.82
CA GLU A 510 17.79 61.16 18.78
C GLU A 510 17.33 59.71 18.61
N ARG A 511 17.41 59.22 17.37
CA ARG A 511 17.20 57.81 17.03
C ARG A 511 18.53 57.17 16.66
N SER A 512 18.81 56.00 17.20
CA SER A 512 19.92 55.15 16.80
C SER A 512 19.39 53.80 16.34
N ALA A 513 20.07 53.18 15.39
CA ALA A 513 19.84 51.78 15.05
C ALA A 513 21.08 51.01 15.45
N ASP A 514 20.91 49.99 16.28
CA ASP A 514 22.03 49.12 16.62
C ASP A 514 22.30 48.17 15.44
N GLU A 515 23.58 47.89 15.19
CA GLU A 515 23.98 46.96 14.13
C GLU A 515 23.47 45.53 14.39
N TYR A 516 23.05 45.23 15.62
CA TYR A 516 22.62 43.91 16.03
C TYR A 516 21.50 43.97 17.09
N SER A 517 20.42 43.19 16.89
CA SER A 517 19.29 43.14 17.82
C SER A 517 19.64 42.51 19.17
N PHE A 518 19.19 43.17 20.24
CA PHE A 518 19.29 42.67 21.59
C PHE A 518 18.51 41.38 21.79
N VAL A 519 17.29 41.27 21.25
CA VAL A 519 16.48 40.05 21.36
C VAL A 519 17.18 38.87 20.67
N ASN A 520 17.74 39.09 19.48
CA ASN A 520 18.49 38.06 18.76
C ASN A 520 19.77 37.67 19.50
N PHE A 521 20.48 38.64 20.10
CA PHE A 521 21.62 38.35 20.98
C PHE A 521 21.25 37.39 22.12
N ILE A 522 20.18 37.69 22.85
CA ILE A 522 19.75 36.86 23.97
C ILE A 522 19.32 35.47 23.47
N ALA A 523 18.60 35.40 22.36
CA ALA A 523 18.18 34.13 21.74
C ALA A 523 19.37 33.27 21.32
N GLU A 524 20.40 33.83 20.68
CA GLU A 524 21.60 33.08 20.28
C GLU A 524 22.35 32.50 21.49
N LYS A 525 22.33 33.19 22.63
CA LYS A 525 22.98 32.70 23.86
C LYS A 525 22.15 31.64 24.57
N LEU A 526 20.84 31.83 24.68
CA LEU A 526 19.98 30.99 25.50
C LEU A 526 19.29 29.85 24.74
N PHE A 527 19.10 29.98 23.43
CA PHE A 527 18.48 28.97 22.56
C PHE A 527 19.47 28.30 21.60
N LEU A 528 20.74 28.21 21.99
CA LEU A 528 21.77 27.52 21.19
C LEU A 528 21.40 26.07 20.87
N ASP A 529 20.74 25.37 21.79
CA ASP A 529 20.28 23.98 21.61
C ASP A 529 19.08 23.85 20.66
N TYR A 530 18.42 24.95 20.31
CA TYR A 530 17.36 24.99 19.31
C TYR A 530 17.86 25.45 17.93
N GLN A 531 19.10 25.91 17.79
CA GLN A 531 19.62 26.36 16.50
C GLN A 531 19.74 25.22 15.50
N SER A 532 19.28 25.45 14.27
CA SER A 532 19.36 24.49 13.17
C SER A 532 20.63 24.72 12.33
N GLU A 533 21.21 23.64 11.80
CA GLU A 533 22.35 23.72 10.86
C GLU A 533 22.03 24.54 9.60
N SER A 534 20.75 24.64 9.24
CA SER A 534 20.26 25.43 8.10
C SER A 534 19.93 26.88 8.45
N GLY A 535 20.19 27.31 9.69
CA GLY A 535 19.81 28.61 10.23
C GLY A 535 18.45 28.63 10.94
N GLY A 536 18.25 29.64 11.78
CA GLY A 536 17.04 29.80 12.60
C GLY A 536 16.98 28.83 13.78
N TYR A 537 15.78 28.70 14.35
CA TYR A 537 15.49 27.95 15.58
C TYR A 537 14.40 26.90 15.32
N VAL A 538 14.57 25.67 15.82
CA VAL A 538 13.61 24.57 15.67
C VAL A 538 13.03 24.18 17.02
N PHE A 539 11.73 24.36 17.17
CA PHE A 539 10.99 24.04 18.38
C PHE A 539 10.13 22.79 18.19
N GLU A 540 10.15 21.86 19.15
CA GLU A 540 9.29 20.67 19.12
C GLU A 540 8.01 20.91 19.93
N VAL A 541 6.90 21.14 19.23
CA VAL A 541 5.59 21.40 19.84
C VAL A 541 4.79 20.10 19.89
N PRO A 542 4.13 19.72 21.01
CA PRO A 542 3.29 18.53 21.06
C PRO A 542 2.17 18.58 20.00
N PHE A 543 1.97 17.47 19.30
CA PHE A 543 0.94 17.32 18.28
C PHE A 543 -0.36 16.78 18.87
N GLN A 544 -1.48 17.44 18.57
CA GLN A 544 -2.82 17.02 18.96
C GLN A 544 -3.70 16.83 17.73
N ASN A 545 -3.98 15.56 17.40
CA ASN A 545 -4.95 15.22 16.36
C ASN A 545 -6.39 15.46 16.85
N LYS A 546 -7.31 15.77 15.94
CA LYS A 546 -8.73 16.05 16.25
C LYS A 546 -8.93 17.24 17.19
N ASN A 547 -8.03 18.23 17.10
CA ASN A 547 -8.09 19.45 17.90
C ASN A 547 -7.84 20.68 17.03
N LEU A 548 -8.66 21.72 17.22
CA LEU A 548 -8.50 23.03 16.59
C LEU A 548 -7.13 23.65 16.90
N ILE A 549 -6.64 23.50 18.14
CA ILE A 549 -5.28 23.85 18.51
C ILE A 549 -4.44 22.59 18.29
N MET A 550 -3.76 22.54 17.16
CA MET A 550 -2.95 21.40 16.75
C MET A 550 -1.72 21.22 17.65
N GLY A 551 -1.21 22.30 18.24
CA GLY A 551 -0.11 22.23 19.19
C GLY A 551 0.08 23.55 19.93
N LYS A 552 0.52 23.47 21.19
CA LYS A 552 0.85 24.62 22.02
C LYS A 552 1.92 24.26 23.03
N GLU A 553 3.00 25.02 23.09
CA GLU A 553 4.13 24.75 24.00
C GLU A 553 4.88 26.04 24.36
N SER A 554 5.43 26.11 25.58
CA SER A 554 6.26 27.23 26.03
C SER A 554 7.69 26.76 26.30
N PHE A 555 8.64 27.38 25.62
CA PHE A 555 10.07 27.10 25.77
C PHE A 555 10.71 28.21 26.59
N THR A 556 11.14 27.90 27.81
CA THR A 556 11.80 28.87 28.69
C THR A 556 13.23 28.43 29.00
N LYS A 557 14.18 29.35 28.82
CA LYS A 557 15.58 29.18 29.21
C LYS A 557 16.01 30.32 30.11
N THR A 558 16.88 30.02 31.06
CA THR A 558 17.45 30.99 32.00
C THR A 558 18.89 30.61 32.24
N ASP A 559 19.80 31.54 32.03
CA ASP A 559 21.24 31.33 32.27
C ASP A 559 21.94 32.66 32.55
N THR A 560 23.23 32.60 32.84
CA THR A 560 24.11 33.77 32.93
C THR A 560 24.63 34.13 31.54
N ILE A 561 24.37 35.35 31.10
CA ILE A 561 24.78 35.88 29.80
C ILE A 561 25.99 36.79 29.99
N ALA A 562 27.04 36.55 29.23
CA ALA A 562 28.21 37.44 29.16
C ALA A 562 27.94 38.54 28.14
N TYR A 563 27.91 39.77 28.61
CA TYR A 563 27.75 40.98 27.81
C TYR A 563 29.14 41.56 27.53
N PRO A 564 29.44 41.94 26.27
CA PRO A 564 30.64 42.70 25.97
C PRO A 564 30.67 43.95 26.86
N GLU A 565 31.80 44.20 27.52
CA GLU A 565 32.06 45.42 28.33
C GLU A 565 31.27 45.58 29.65
N GLU A 566 30.12 44.93 29.80
CA GLU A 566 29.25 45.07 30.99
C GLU A 566 29.34 43.91 31.99
N GLY A 567 30.12 42.88 31.67
CA GLY A 567 30.32 41.71 32.53
C GLY A 567 29.29 40.62 32.27
N SER A 568 28.78 39.98 33.32
CA SER A 568 27.82 38.88 33.21
C SER A 568 26.61 39.10 34.10
N ALA A 569 25.40 38.87 33.57
CA ALA A 569 24.16 38.97 34.34
C ALA A 569 23.22 37.81 34.03
N ALA A 570 22.26 37.56 34.92
CA ALA A 570 21.20 36.60 34.64
C ALA A 570 20.36 37.08 33.46
N GLY A 571 19.99 36.18 32.57
CA GLY A 571 19.04 36.44 31.49
C GLY A 571 18.07 35.30 31.33
N SER A 572 16.88 35.60 30.84
CA SER A 572 15.90 34.57 30.50
C SER A 572 15.15 34.93 29.22
N ILE A 573 14.81 33.92 28.45
CA ILE A 573 13.91 34.03 27.30
C ILE A 573 12.82 32.98 27.43
N SER A 574 11.59 33.39 27.17
CA SER A 574 10.42 32.51 27.06
C SER A 574 9.79 32.70 25.70
N TYR A 575 9.53 31.60 25.00
CA TYR A 575 8.94 31.56 23.66
C TYR A 575 7.73 30.62 23.68
N LEU A 576 6.53 31.18 23.59
CA LEU A 576 5.27 30.44 23.53
C LEU A 576 4.86 30.32 22.06
N ILE A 577 4.60 29.11 21.58
CA ILE A 577 4.04 28.84 20.25
C ILE A 577 2.65 28.26 20.41
N GLU A 578 1.67 28.77 19.65
CA GLU A 578 0.35 28.19 19.46
C GLU A 578 0.11 27.99 17.96
N ILE A 579 -0.23 26.76 17.56
CA ILE A 579 -0.57 26.40 16.18
C ILE A 579 -2.05 26.09 16.13
N ARG A 580 -2.81 26.94 15.45
CA ARG A 580 -4.27 26.86 15.31
C ARG A 580 -4.64 26.52 13.87
N HIS A 581 -5.54 25.57 13.69
CA HIS A 581 -6.05 25.23 12.37
C HIS A 581 -7.12 26.23 11.91
N THR A 582 -6.94 26.81 10.73
CA THR A 582 -7.81 27.85 10.16
C THR A 582 -8.08 27.55 8.69
N PRO A 583 -8.84 26.48 8.38
CA PRO A 583 -9.06 26.07 7.00
C PRO A 583 -9.87 27.12 6.22
N LYS A 584 -9.60 27.24 4.92
CA LYS A 584 -10.16 28.24 4.01
C LYS A 584 -11.16 27.70 2.99
#